data_AF-A0AAE1UN96-F1
#
_entry.id   AF-A0AAE1UN96-F1
#
_cell.length_a   1.000
_cell.length_b   1.000
_cell.length_c   1.000
_cell.angle_alpha   90.00
_cell.angle_beta   90.00
_cell.angle_gamma   90.00
#
_symmetry.space_group_name_H-M   'P 1'
#
loop_
_entity.id
_entity.type
_entity.pdbx_description
1 polymer ?
#
loop_
_entity_poly.entity_id
_entity_poly.type
_entity_poly.pdbx_seq_one_letter_code
_entity_poly.pdbx_strand_id
1 'polypeptide(L)'
;MIKKEFESPVVSKKKEPISLEELKEKLKNEEQEKSKPKFLTKEQRAQEALKRRELEALSQKRKIEEERDKRKKFIDEAKKSYRELEEKERDNRRYERERERRERFKEKEKVVDEDDNPKNKDKEKEVEAIKERYLGALKKKKKVRKLNERKFVFDWDESEDTSLDYNALYKERHTIQLYGRGHVAARNISSTTL
;
A
#
# COMPACT_ATOMS: atom_id res chain seq x y z
N MET A 1 25.35 -62.73 70.59
CA MET A 1 25.35 -63.31 69.23
C MET A 1 25.28 -62.16 68.24
N ILE A 2 26.39 -61.86 67.58
CA ILE A 2 26.51 -60.81 66.56
C ILE A 2 26.30 -61.49 65.21
N LYS A 3 25.19 -61.20 64.52
CA LYS A 3 24.98 -61.64 63.12
C LYS A 3 25.43 -60.52 62.20
N LYS A 4 26.46 -60.86 61.43
CA LYS A 4 27.06 -60.11 60.33
C LYS A 4 26.26 -60.49 59.08
N GLU A 5 25.53 -59.56 58.48
CA GLU A 5 24.92 -59.75 57.16
C GLU A 5 25.57 -58.80 56.15
N PHE A 6 25.64 -59.30 54.93
CA PHE A 6 26.72 -59.10 53.96
C PHE A 6 26.20 -58.17 52.86
N GLU A 7 26.79 -56.98 52.71
CA GLU A 7 26.44 -56.01 51.68
C GLU A 7 26.86 -56.52 50.28
N SER A 8 25.95 -56.53 49.30
CA SER A 8 26.25 -56.85 47.89
C SER A 8 26.40 -55.57 47.04
N PRO A 9 27.27 -55.56 46.01
CA PRO A 9 27.63 -54.31 45.32
C PRO A 9 26.58 -53.89 44.28
N VAL A 10 26.18 -52.61 44.32
CA VAL A 10 25.30 -51.96 43.35
C VAL A 10 26.09 -51.65 42.07
N VAL A 11 25.77 -52.34 40.97
CA VAL A 11 26.36 -52.10 39.65
C VAL A 11 25.74 -50.85 39.02
N SER A 12 26.52 -49.77 38.89
CA SER A 12 26.14 -48.53 38.24
C SER A 12 26.18 -48.66 36.70
N LYS A 13 25.01 -48.58 36.04
CA LYS A 13 24.92 -48.51 34.57
C LYS A 13 25.37 -47.13 34.05
N LYS A 14 26.17 -47.10 32.99
CA LYS A 14 26.70 -45.88 32.36
C LYS A 14 25.57 -45.07 31.70
N LYS A 15 25.68 -43.73 31.73
CA LYS A 15 24.70 -42.76 31.22
C LYS A 15 24.94 -42.50 29.72
N GLU A 16 24.28 -43.27 28.87
CA GLU A 16 24.18 -43.00 27.43
C GLU A 16 22.94 -42.12 27.15
N PRO A 17 22.96 -41.23 26.14
CA PRO A 17 21.79 -40.44 25.78
C PRO A 17 20.70 -41.36 25.25
N ILE A 18 19.50 -41.23 25.82
CA ILE A 18 18.32 -42.05 25.52
C ILE A 18 18.06 -42.02 24.00
N SER A 19 17.94 -43.19 23.38
CA SER A 19 17.74 -43.34 21.94
C SER A 19 16.34 -42.82 21.53
N LEU A 20 16.21 -42.26 20.31
CA LEU A 20 14.95 -41.72 19.80
C LEU A 20 13.84 -42.78 19.69
N GLU A 21 14.20 -44.04 19.54
CA GLU A 21 13.27 -45.18 19.53
C GLU A 21 12.74 -45.45 20.94
N GLU A 22 13.60 -45.44 21.96
CA GLU A 22 13.18 -45.59 23.36
C GLU A 22 12.29 -44.43 23.84
N LEU A 23 12.50 -43.20 23.37
CA LEU A 23 11.60 -42.07 23.68
C LEU A 23 10.22 -42.25 23.04
N LYS A 24 10.16 -42.79 21.82
CA LYS A 24 8.89 -43.10 21.14
C LYS A 24 8.19 -44.27 21.82
N GLU A 25 8.92 -45.28 22.26
CA GLU A 25 8.35 -46.40 23.02
C GLU A 25 7.83 -45.93 24.38
N LYS A 26 8.55 -45.03 25.08
CA LYS A 26 8.06 -44.40 26.32
C LYS A 26 6.82 -43.54 26.09
N LEU A 27 6.79 -42.70 25.04
CA LEU A 27 5.62 -41.91 24.67
C LEU A 27 4.43 -42.80 24.29
N LYS A 28 4.65 -43.86 23.50
CA LYS A 28 3.61 -44.84 23.13
C LYS A 28 3.10 -45.58 24.36
N ASN A 29 3.98 -45.98 25.27
CA ASN A 29 3.59 -46.63 26.52
C ASN A 29 2.81 -45.68 27.42
N GLU A 30 3.22 -44.41 27.52
CA GLU A 30 2.47 -43.37 28.25
C GLU A 30 1.10 -43.07 27.61
N GLU A 31 1.00 -43.04 26.29
CA GLU A 31 -0.27 -42.88 25.56
C GLU A 31 -1.17 -44.11 25.74
N GLN A 32 -0.58 -45.31 25.74
CA GLN A 32 -1.29 -46.56 26.07
C GLN A 32 -1.73 -46.59 27.53
N GLU A 33 -0.97 -46.01 28.45
CA GLU A 33 -1.35 -45.85 29.85
C GLU A 33 -2.41 -44.76 30.06
N LYS A 34 -2.36 -43.67 29.29
CA LYS A 34 -3.37 -42.59 29.30
C LYS A 34 -4.68 -43.02 28.62
N SER A 35 -4.62 -43.89 27.61
CA SER A 35 -5.81 -44.43 26.95
C SER A 35 -6.52 -45.48 27.80
N LYS A 36 -5.81 -46.18 28.70
CA LYS A 36 -6.43 -47.03 29.72
C LYS A 36 -7.20 -46.14 30.73
N PRO A 37 -8.48 -46.41 31.01
CA PRO A 37 -9.27 -45.59 31.92
C PRO A 37 -8.71 -45.66 33.33
N LYS A 38 -8.33 -44.49 33.89
CA LYS A 38 -7.82 -44.39 35.26
C LYS A 38 -8.99 -44.21 36.23
N PHE A 39 -9.22 -45.21 37.08
CA PHE A 39 -10.24 -45.12 38.12
C PHE A 39 -9.78 -44.18 39.24
N LEU A 40 -10.50 -43.09 39.41
CA LEU A 40 -10.29 -42.12 40.50
C LEU A 40 -11.31 -42.36 41.61
N THR A 41 -10.91 -42.16 42.86
CA THR A 41 -11.83 -42.22 44.00
C THR A 41 -12.91 -41.15 43.87
N LYS A 42 -14.03 -41.32 44.58
CA LYS A 42 -15.16 -40.38 44.53
C LYS A 42 -14.74 -38.96 44.93
N GLU A 43 -13.88 -38.84 45.93
CA GLU A 43 -13.35 -37.56 46.41
C GLU A 43 -12.43 -36.89 45.38
N GLN A 44 -11.53 -37.66 44.76
CA GLN A 44 -10.63 -37.14 43.72
C GLN A 44 -11.40 -36.64 42.50
N ARG A 45 -12.45 -37.37 42.08
CA ARG A 45 -13.35 -36.91 41.01
C ARG A 45 -14.09 -35.62 41.37
N ALA A 46 -14.52 -35.48 42.61
CA ALA A 46 -15.17 -34.25 43.07
C ALA A 46 -14.21 -33.05 43.05
N GLN A 47 -12.95 -33.24 43.49
CA GLN A 47 -11.92 -32.21 43.42
C GLN A 47 -11.57 -31.82 41.98
N GLU A 48 -11.48 -32.80 41.07
CA GLU A 48 -11.21 -32.53 39.65
C GLU A 48 -12.38 -31.79 38.99
N ALA A 49 -13.63 -32.14 39.32
CA ALA A 49 -14.81 -31.44 38.84
C ALA A 49 -14.83 -29.97 39.31
N LEU A 50 -14.45 -29.70 40.56
CA LEU A 50 -14.33 -28.33 41.08
C LEU A 50 -13.22 -27.56 40.36
N LYS A 51 -12.03 -28.13 40.19
CA LYS A 51 -10.92 -27.50 39.44
C LYS A 51 -11.31 -27.20 38.01
N ARG A 52 -12.02 -28.11 37.33
CA ARG A 52 -12.52 -27.90 35.97
C ARG A 52 -13.51 -26.74 35.92
N ARG A 53 -14.44 -26.67 36.88
CA ARG A 53 -15.40 -25.57 37.00
C ARG A 53 -14.71 -24.23 37.26
N GLU A 54 -13.68 -24.20 38.09
CA GLU A 54 -12.87 -23.00 38.35
C GLU A 54 -12.13 -22.54 37.09
N LEU A 55 -11.50 -23.45 36.35
CA LEU A 55 -10.84 -23.15 35.08
C LEU A 55 -11.81 -22.62 34.03
N GLU A 56 -13.00 -23.22 33.91
CA GLU A 56 -14.05 -22.75 33.02
C GLU A 56 -14.53 -21.35 33.43
N ALA A 57 -14.77 -21.11 34.72
CA ALA A 57 -15.15 -19.79 35.23
C ALA A 57 -14.06 -18.73 35.00
N LEU A 58 -12.79 -19.06 35.20
CA LEU A 58 -11.67 -18.17 34.89
C LEU A 58 -11.57 -17.88 33.39
N SER A 59 -11.76 -18.90 32.53
CA SER A 59 -11.76 -18.72 31.08
C SER A 59 -12.88 -17.81 30.61
N GLN A 60 -14.08 -17.93 31.21
CA GLN A 60 -15.21 -17.06 30.91
C GLN A 60 -14.94 -15.63 31.39
N LYS A 61 -14.42 -15.45 32.61
CA LYS A 61 -14.02 -14.13 33.12
C LYS A 61 -12.99 -13.46 32.22
N ARG A 62 -11.96 -14.18 31.77
CA ARG A 62 -10.95 -13.67 30.82
C ARG A 62 -11.58 -13.24 29.50
N LYS A 63 -12.47 -14.05 28.91
CA LYS A 63 -13.19 -13.68 27.68
C LYS A 63 -14.02 -12.41 27.85
N ILE A 64 -14.73 -12.27 28.98
CA ILE A 64 -15.55 -11.09 29.28
C ILE A 64 -14.66 -9.85 29.46
N GLU A 65 -13.51 -9.98 30.13
CA GLU A 65 -12.56 -8.87 30.33
C GLU A 65 -11.91 -8.45 29.01
N GLU A 66 -11.47 -9.40 28.18
CA GLU A 66 -10.97 -9.12 26.83
C GLU A 66 -12.01 -8.43 25.94
N GLU A 67 -13.27 -8.85 26.00
CA GLU A 67 -14.36 -8.21 25.26
C GLU A 67 -14.61 -6.79 25.75
N ARG A 68 -14.59 -6.57 27.07
CA ARG A 68 -14.68 -5.24 27.68
C ARG A 68 -13.54 -4.34 27.23
N ASP A 69 -12.32 -4.84 27.19
CA ASP A 69 -11.15 -4.07 26.75
C ASP A 69 -11.18 -3.78 25.26
N LYS A 70 -11.61 -4.72 24.42
CA LYS A 70 -11.88 -4.48 22.99
C LYS A 70 -12.92 -3.38 22.79
N ARG A 71 -14.02 -3.44 23.56
CA ARG A 71 -15.07 -2.41 23.52
C ARG A 71 -14.56 -1.04 23.97
N LYS A 72 -13.75 -0.97 25.03
CA LYS A 72 -13.12 0.29 25.48
C LYS A 72 -12.21 0.86 24.40
N LYS A 73 -11.29 0.05 23.85
CA LYS A 73 -10.39 0.48 22.77
C LYS A 73 -11.14 1.02 21.57
N PHE A 74 -12.20 0.34 21.14
CA PHE A 74 -13.04 0.80 20.03
C PHE A 74 -13.69 2.17 20.31
N ILE A 75 -14.24 2.36 21.51
CA ILE A 75 -14.86 3.63 21.91
C ILE A 75 -13.80 4.75 22.02
N ASP A 76 -12.64 4.46 22.60
CA ASP A 76 -11.56 5.44 22.76
C ASP A 76 -10.97 5.85 21.41
N GLU A 77 -10.82 4.91 20.47
CA GLU A 77 -10.39 5.18 19.10
C GLU A 77 -11.43 6.01 18.32
N ALA A 78 -12.72 5.69 18.45
CA ALA A 78 -13.80 6.48 17.88
C ALA A 78 -13.84 7.91 18.46
N LYS A 79 -13.62 8.07 19.77
CA LYS A 79 -13.53 9.40 20.40
C LYS A 79 -12.29 10.16 19.92
N LYS A 80 -11.15 9.48 19.75
CA LYS A 80 -9.92 10.07 19.25
C LYS A 80 -10.09 10.55 17.81
N SER A 81 -10.68 9.74 16.94
CA SER A 81 -10.95 10.14 15.56
C SER A 81 -11.93 11.31 15.48
N TYR A 82 -12.95 11.35 16.34
CA TYR A 82 -13.86 12.49 16.42
C TYR A 82 -13.16 13.77 16.88
N ARG A 83 -12.30 13.67 17.90
CA ARG A 83 -11.50 14.81 18.39
C ARG A 83 -10.52 15.28 17.32
N GLU A 84 -9.88 14.36 16.60
CA GLU A 84 -8.96 14.67 15.51
C GLU A 84 -9.69 15.33 14.33
N LEU A 85 -10.91 14.89 14.00
CA LEU A 85 -11.77 15.56 13.02
C LEU A 85 -12.15 16.97 13.48
N GLU A 86 -12.50 17.16 14.77
CA GLU A 86 -12.83 18.47 15.32
C GLU A 86 -11.62 19.41 15.34
N GLU A 87 -10.44 18.93 15.75
CA GLU A 87 -9.18 19.69 15.69
C GLU A 87 -8.84 20.05 14.25
N LYS A 88 -8.97 19.08 13.33
CA LYS A 88 -8.77 19.31 11.90
C LYS A 88 -9.77 20.29 11.33
N GLU A 89 -11.03 20.31 11.78
CA GLU A 89 -12.02 21.31 11.38
C GLU A 89 -11.67 22.69 11.92
N ARG A 90 -11.23 22.80 13.18
CA ARG A 90 -10.78 24.07 13.77
C ARG A 90 -9.56 24.63 13.04
N ASP A 91 -8.58 23.77 12.78
CA ASP A 91 -7.40 24.12 11.99
C ASP A 91 -7.77 24.46 10.55
N ASN A 92 -8.70 23.73 9.95
CA ASN A 92 -9.20 24.05 8.61
C ASN A 92 -9.92 25.39 8.60
N ARG A 93 -10.74 25.74 9.61
CA ARG A 93 -11.35 27.09 9.72
C ARG A 93 -10.32 28.19 9.92
N ARG A 94 -9.21 27.89 10.59
CA ARG A 94 -8.10 28.84 10.78
C ARG A 94 -7.34 29.02 9.47
N TYR A 95 -7.00 27.91 8.83
CA TYR A 95 -6.35 27.86 7.53
C TYR A 95 -7.23 28.48 6.45
N GLU A 96 -8.54 28.28 6.47
CA GLU A 96 -9.49 28.83 5.52
C GLU A 96 -9.61 30.34 5.67
N ARG A 97 -9.61 30.89 6.89
CA ARG A 97 -9.50 32.35 7.11
C ARG A 97 -8.17 32.92 6.61
N GLU A 98 -7.07 32.22 6.85
CA GLU A 98 -5.74 32.63 6.38
C GLU A 98 -5.62 32.51 4.86
N ARG A 99 -6.20 31.45 4.30
CA ARG A 99 -6.33 31.18 2.88
C ARG A 99 -7.22 32.22 2.23
N GLU A 100 -8.38 32.58 2.78
CA GLU A 100 -9.27 33.63 2.25
C GLU A 100 -8.54 34.98 2.22
N ARG A 101 -7.76 35.29 3.25
CA ARG A 101 -6.91 36.49 3.27
C ARG A 101 -5.83 36.44 2.18
N ARG A 102 -5.19 35.28 2.01
CA ARG A 102 -4.19 35.05 0.96
C ARG A 102 -4.82 35.01 -0.42
N GLU A 103 -6.03 34.47 -0.57
CA GLU A 103 -6.79 34.34 -1.80
C GLU A 103 -7.36 35.70 -2.20
N ARG A 104 -7.78 36.59 -1.31
CA ARG A 104 -8.01 37.99 -1.72
C ARG A 104 -6.77 38.65 -2.30
N PHE A 105 -5.59 38.34 -1.75
CA PHE A 105 -4.31 38.82 -2.27
C PHE A 105 -3.94 38.14 -3.60
N LYS A 106 -4.23 36.84 -3.71
CA LYS A 106 -3.84 35.98 -4.83
C LYS A 106 -4.86 35.99 -5.96
N GLU A 107 -6.16 36.19 -5.75
CA GLU A 107 -7.22 36.41 -6.73
C GLU A 107 -6.95 37.68 -7.53
N LYS A 108 -6.32 38.67 -6.89
CA LYS A 108 -5.74 39.84 -7.57
C LYS A 108 -4.54 39.49 -8.48
N GLU A 109 -3.96 38.29 -8.34
CA GLU A 109 -2.78 37.75 -9.04
C GLU A 109 -3.09 36.50 -9.92
N LYS A 110 -4.21 35.79 -9.66
CA LYS A 110 -4.62 34.46 -10.17
C LYS A 110 -5.86 34.51 -11.09
N VAL A 111 -6.16 35.64 -11.72
CA VAL A 111 -7.01 35.62 -12.94
C VAL A 111 -6.17 35.10 -14.14
N VAL A 112 -5.54 33.95 -13.95
CA VAL A 112 -4.82 33.17 -14.95
C VAL A 112 -5.07 31.71 -14.57
N ASP A 113 -6.05 31.09 -15.20
CA ASP A 113 -6.54 29.75 -14.91
C ASP A 113 -5.40 28.71 -14.96
N GLU A 114 -5.23 27.95 -13.88
CA GLU A 114 -4.18 26.91 -13.74
C GLU A 114 -4.40 25.73 -14.71
N ASP A 115 -5.62 25.56 -15.22
CA ASP A 115 -6.00 24.56 -16.24
C ASP A 115 -5.54 24.93 -17.66
N ASP A 116 -5.27 26.21 -17.93
CA ASP A 116 -4.70 26.68 -19.19
C ASP A 116 -3.17 26.66 -19.19
N ASN A 117 -2.55 26.05 -18.17
CA ASN A 117 -1.11 25.88 -18.14
C ASN A 117 -0.69 24.87 -19.23
N PRO A 118 -0.02 25.29 -20.32
CA PRO A 118 0.29 24.43 -21.47
C PRO A 118 1.10 23.19 -21.07
N LYS A 119 1.87 23.28 -19.99
CA LYS A 119 2.66 22.16 -19.44
C LYS A 119 1.82 20.99 -18.95
N ASN A 120 0.60 21.23 -18.47
CA ASN A 120 -0.27 20.15 -18.00
C ASN A 120 -0.88 19.38 -19.18
N LYS A 121 -1.34 20.11 -20.20
CA LYS A 121 -1.85 19.54 -21.45
C LYS A 121 -0.80 18.71 -22.20
N ASP A 122 0.45 19.17 -22.20
CA ASP A 122 1.56 18.45 -22.81
C ASP A 122 1.85 17.12 -22.06
N LYS A 123 1.78 17.10 -20.72
CA LYS A 123 1.93 15.86 -19.92
C LYS A 123 0.81 14.84 -20.17
N GLU A 124 -0.43 15.30 -20.32
CA GLU A 124 -1.56 14.40 -20.61
C GLU A 124 -1.36 13.70 -21.95
N LYS A 125 -0.98 14.44 -22.99
CA LYS A 125 -0.66 13.89 -24.32
C LYS A 125 0.52 12.91 -24.27
N GLU A 126 1.52 13.15 -23.44
CA GLU A 126 2.64 12.22 -23.24
C GLU A 126 2.16 10.89 -22.66
N VAL A 127 1.34 10.94 -21.59
CA VAL A 127 0.77 9.74 -20.96
C VAL A 127 -0.14 8.99 -21.94
N GLU A 128 -0.92 9.70 -22.73
CA GLU A 128 -1.73 9.11 -23.80
C GLU A 128 -0.86 8.39 -24.83
N ALA A 129 0.21 9.02 -25.33
CA ALA A 129 1.12 8.38 -26.28
C ALA A 129 1.79 7.11 -25.71
N ILE A 130 2.20 7.13 -24.44
CA ILE A 130 2.73 5.95 -23.74
C ILE A 130 1.64 4.87 -23.64
N LYS A 131 0.44 5.25 -23.23
CA LYS A 131 -0.71 4.35 -23.10
C LYS A 131 -1.04 3.68 -24.42
N GLU A 132 -1.12 4.44 -25.52
CA GLU A 132 -1.41 3.91 -26.85
C GLU A 132 -0.33 2.93 -27.34
N ARG A 133 0.96 3.23 -27.06
CA ARG A 133 2.09 2.39 -27.47
C ARG A 133 2.13 1.04 -26.76
N TYR A 134 1.84 1.01 -25.45
CA TYR A 134 2.03 -0.20 -24.63
C TYR A 134 0.73 -0.95 -24.33
N LEU A 135 -0.40 -0.27 -24.18
CA LEU A 135 -1.70 -0.91 -23.93
C LEU A 135 -2.45 -1.22 -25.23
N GLY A 136 -1.89 -0.83 -26.39
CA GLY A 136 -2.42 -1.15 -27.71
C GLY A 136 -3.76 -0.46 -27.98
N ALA A 137 -3.72 0.82 -28.34
CA ALA A 137 -4.93 1.52 -28.76
C ALA A 137 -5.33 1.18 -30.20
N LEU A 138 -6.64 1.15 -30.46
CA LEU A 138 -7.18 1.07 -31.81
C LEU A 138 -6.84 2.38 -32.56
N LYS A 139 -5.92 2.31 -33.52
CA LYS A 139 -5.58 3.47 -34.38
C LYS A 139 -6.84 3.97 -35.08
N LYS A 140 -7.30 5.17 -34.70
CA LYS A 140 -8.43 5.82 -35.37
C LYS A 140 -8.00 6.12 -36.81
N LYS A 141 -8.71 5.57 -37.79
CA LYS A 141 -8.48 5.90 -39.20
C LYS A 141 -8.76 7.38 -39.41
N LYS A 142 -7.82 8.10 -40.05
CA LYS A 142 -8.02 9.50 -40.42
C LYS A 142 -9.30 9.62 -41.25
N LYS A 143 -10.17 10.56 -40.88
CA LYS A 143 -11.42 10.80 -41.60
C LYS A 143 -11.05 11.45 -42.94
N VAL A 144 -11.24 10.71 -44.03
CA VAL A 144 -11.10 11.29 -45.38
C VAL A 144 -12.12 12.41 -45.51
N ARG A 145 -11.67 13.60 -45.89
CA ARG A 145 -12.54 14.74 -46.13
C ARG A 145 -13.54 14.38 -47.22
N LYS A 146 -14.83 14.55 -46.92
CA LYS A 146 -15.89 14.34 -47.90
C LYS A 146 -15.86 15.53 -48.85
N LEU A 147 -15.46 15.33 -50.10
CA LEU A 147 -15.57 16.33 -51.16
C LEU A 147 -17.06 16.69 -51.30
N ASN A 148 -17.46 17.85 -50.79
CA ASN A 148 -18.73 18.44 -51.19
C ASN A 148 -18.53 18.90 -52.64
N GLU A 149 -19.31 18.37 -53.57
CA GLU A 149 -19.13 18.50 -55.04
C GLU A 149 -19.18 19.94 -55.61
N ARG A 150 -19.08 20.99 -54.80
CA ARG A 150 -19.23 22.39 -55.22
C ARG A 150 -18.24 23.38 -54.65
N LYS A 151 -17.36 23.01 -53.71
CA LYS A 151 -16.32 23.92 -53.18
C LYS A 151 -15.02 23.16 -52.96
N PHE A 152 -14.04 23.44 -53.81
CA PHE A 152 -12.67 22.99 -53.62
C PHE A 152 -12.04 23.82 -52.49
N VAL A 153 -11.60 23.16 -51.43
CA VAL A 153 -10.76 23.78 -50.39
C VAL A 153 -9.32 23.51 -50.81
N PHE A 154 -8.60 24.56 -51.18
CA PHE A 154 -7.19 24.47 -51.61
C PHE A 154 -6.22 24.57 -50.43
N ASP A 155 -6.71 24.96 -49.25
CA ASP A 155 -5.92 25.06 -48.03
C ASP A 155 -5.80 23.71 -47.30
N TRP A 156 -4.68 23.54 -46.60
CA TRP A 156 -4.45 22.41 -45.72
C TRP A 156 -5.32 22.48 -44.45
N ASP A 157 -5.69 21.33 -43.87
CA ASP A 157 -6.33 21.34 -42.54
C ASP A 157 -5.30 21.59 -41.43
N GLU A 158 -5.72 22.25 -40.36
CA GLU A 158 -4.94 22.28 -39.11
C GLU A 158 -4.85 20.89 -38.47
N SER A 159 -5.86 20.04 -38.67
CA SER A 159 -5.85 18.65 -38.17
C SER A 159 -4.84 17.74 -38.88
N GLU A 160 -4.29 18.19 -40.01
CA GLU A 160 -3.28 17.49 -40.78
C GLU A 160 -1.85 17.92 -40.38
N ASP A 161 -1.71 18.93 -39.51
CA ASP A 161 -0.42 19.35 -38.95
C ASP A 161 0.16 18.28 -38.00
N THR A 162 1.43 17.96 -38.20
CA THR A 162 2.19 16.96 -37.40
C THR A 162 3.32 17.59 -36.60
N SER A 163 3.48 18.92 -36.67
CA SER A 163 4.54 19.63 -35.99
C SER A 163 4.30 19.84 -34.48
N LEU A 164 3.06 19.64 -34.02
CA LEU A 164 2.65 19.80 -32.63
C LEU A 164 3.11 18.63 -31.76
N ASP A 165 4.20 18.82 -31.03
CA ASP A 165 4.74 17.85 -30.08
C ASP A 165 4.41 18.23 -28.62
N TYR A 166 4.26 17.22 -27.76
CA TYR A 166 4.12 17.37 -26.31
C TYR A 166 5.48 17.58 -25.63
N ASN A 167 6.56 17.06 -26.21
CA ASN A 167 7.88 17.19 -25.61
C ASN A 167 8.52 18.54 -25.99
N ALA A 168 8.92 19.30 -24.98
CA ALA A 168 9.54 20.62 -25.13
C ALA A 168 10.81 20.59 -26.02
N LEU A 169 11.58 19.50 -26.00
CA LEU A 169 12.79 19.37 -26.85
C LEU A 169 12.48 19.37 -28.34
N TYR A 170 11.29 18.88 -28.73
CA TYR A 170 10.85 18.84 -30.13
C TYR A 170 10.00 20.05 -30.53
N LYS A 171 9.39 20.72 -29.55
CA LYS A 171 8.71 22.01 -29.71
C LYS A 171 9.71 23.16 -29.88
N GLU A 172 10.71 23.24 -29.02
CA GLU A 172 11.81 24.23 -29.04
C GLU A 172 13.09 23.60 -29.59
N ARG A 173 13.03 23.08 -30.82
CA ARG A 173 14.19 22.47 -31.47
C ARG A 173 15.30 23.50 -31.66
N HIS A 174 16.48 23.18 -31.16
CA HIS A 174 17.68 23.98 -31.39
C HIS A 174 17.96 24.10 -32.90
N THR A 175 17.90 25.32 -33.41
CA THR A 175 18.19 25.59 -34.83
C THR A 175 19.69 25.59 -35.08
N ILE A 176 20.12 25.15 -36.26
CA ILE A 176 21.54 25.02 -36.56
C ILE A 176 22.17 26.43 -36.62
N GLN A 177 23.03 26.74 -35.66
CA GLN A 177 23.82 27.95 -35.67
C GLN A 177 25.09 27.71 -36.50
N LEU A 178 25.12 28.24 -37.72
CA LEU A 178 26.25 28.09 -38.65
C LEU A 178 27.40 29.05 -38.31
N TYR A 179 27.88 29.01 -37.05
CA TYR A 179 28.97 29.84 -36.52
C TYR A 179 28.83 31.34 -36.80
N GLY A 180 27.59 31.84 -36.89
CA GLY A 180 27.26 33.24 -37.22
C GLY A 180 27.56 33.66 -38.66
N ARG A 181 27.97 32.74 -39.54
CA ARG A 181 28.36 33.02 -40.94
C ARG A 181 27.36 32.47 -41.95
N GLY A 182 26.70 31.36 -41.65
CA GLY A 182 25.67 30.79 -42.50
C GLY A 182 24.27 31.26 -42.10
N HIS A 183 23.41 31.44 -43.10
CA HIS A 183 22.02 31.85 -42.94
C HIS A 183 21.08 30.80 -43.53
N VAL A 184 19.86 30.71 -43.01
CA VAL A 184 18.83 29.83 -43.57
C VAL A 184 18.43 30.34 -44.95
N ALA A 185 18.37 29.44 -45.94
CA ALA A 185 17.99 29.79 -47.30
C ALA A 185 16.60 30.43 -47.36
N ALA A 186 16.40 31.34 -48.32
CA ALA A 186 15.13 32.05 -48.58
C ALA A 186 14.59 32.93 -47.44
N ARG A 187 15.33 33.09 -46.32
CA ARG A 187 15.04 34.09 -45.29
C ARG A 187 15.85 35.37 -45.54
N ASN A 188 15.29 36.53 -45.22
CA ASN A 188 16.04 37.78 -45.30
C ASN A 188 17.23 37.73 -44.32
N ILE A 189 18.41 38.14 -44.80
CA ILE A 189 19.66 38.10 -44.03
C ILE A 189 19.56 39.06 -42.83
N SER A 190 18.97 40.24 -43.02
CA SER A 190 18.80 41.23 -41.95
C SER A 190 17.77 40.83 -40.88
N SER A 191 16.85 39.92 -41.19
CA SER A 191 15.87 39.43 -40.21
C SER A 191 16.38 38.24 -39.40
N THR A 192 17.61 37.80 -39.64
CA THR A 192 18.22 36.64 -38.97
C THR A 192 19.17 37.09 -37.84
N THR A 193 19.64 38.34 -37.87
CA THR A 193 20.38 38.97 -36.78
C THR A 193 19.41 39.35 -35.66
N LEU A 194 19.52 38.67 -34.52
CA LEU A 194 18.94 39.07 -33.23
C LEU A 194 19.73 40.23 -32.62
#